data_AF-A0A120E6C6-F1
#
_entry.id   AF-A0A120E6C6-F1
#
_cell.length_a   1.000
_cell.length_b   1.000
_cell.length_c   1.000
_cell.angle_alpha   90.00
_cell.angle_beta   90.00
_cell.angle_gamma   90.00
#
_symmetry.space_group_name_H-M   'P 1'
#
loop_
_entity.id
_entity.type
_entity.pdbx_description
1 polymer ?
#
loop_
_entity_poly.entity_id
_entity_poly.type
_entity_poly.pdbx_seq_one_letter_code
_entity_poly.pdbx_strand_id
1 'polypeptide(L)' 'PVYTDIRNGGSRVYTIVRKTRGDLTALRRDLASYLTDVPSHVKPAAGQIVLRGDWVRETKEWLAAKGF' A
#
# COMPACT_ATOMS: atom_id res chain seq x y z
N PRO A 1 8.79 -1.92 -2.73
CA PRO A 1 8.47 -1.02 -3.87
C PRO A 1 7.00 -0.57 -3.84
N VAL A 2 6.71 0.65 -4.31
CA VAL A 2 5.36 1.26 -4.26
C VAL A 2 5.00 1.82 -5.64
N TYR A 3 3.82 1.49 -6.16
CA TYR A 3 3.35 1.88 -7.49
C TYR A 3 1.87 2.26 -7.50
N THR A 4 1.48 3.12 -8.45
CA THR A 4 0.08 3.33 -8.81
C THR A 4 -0.42 2.17 -9.67
N ASP A 5 -1.66 1.75 -9.46
CA ASP A 5 -2.38 0.79 -10.30
C ASP A 5 -3.73 1.41 -10.73
N ILE A 6 -3.85 1.68 -12.02
CA ILE A 6 -5.00 2.34 -12.63
C ILE A 6 -5.82 1.27 -13.36
N ARG A 7 -7.10 1.14 -13.00
CA ARG A 7 -8.02 0.15 -13.54
C ARG A 7 -9.29 0.80 -14.07
N ASN A 8 -10.09 0.02 -14.79
CA ASN A 8 -11.39 0.44 -15.33
C ASN A 8 -11.32 1.77 -16.09
N GLY A 9 -10.35 1.89 -17.01
CA GLY A 9 -10.21 3.07 -17.86
C GLY A 9 -9.91 4.37 -17.12
N GLY A 10 -9.28 4.32 -15.94
CA GLY A 10 -8.92 5.51 -15.15
C GLY A 10 -9.83 5.76 -13.95
N SER A 11 -11.01 5.16 -13.90
CA SER A 11 -11.99 5.40 -12.84
C SER A 11 -11.60 4.82 -11.46
N ARG A 12 -10.70 3.82 -11.44
CA ARG A 12 -10.22 3.23 -10.19
C ARG A 12 -8.71 3.34 -10.09
N VAL A 13 -8.25 4.09 -9.10
CA VAL A 13 -6.83 4.25 -8.78
C VAL A 13 -6.54 3.56 -7.46
N TYR A 14 -5.42 2.86 -7.42
CA TYR A 14 -4.91 2.16 -6.25
C TYR A 14 -3.43 2.44 -6.08
N THR A 15 -2.96 2.33 -4.83
CA THR A 15 -1.53 2.27 -4.51
C THR A 15 -1.19 0.86 -4.08
N ILE A 16 -0.16 0.27 -4.69
CA ILE A 16 0.26 -1.11 -4.44
C ILE A 16 1.69 -1.13 -3.91
N VAL A 17 1.84 -1.62 -2.68
CA VAL A 17 3.13 -2.01 -2.11
C VAL A 17 3.40 -3.46 -2.53
N ARG A 18 4.56 -3.71 -3.15
CA ARG A 18 4.98 -5.03 -3.66
C ARG A 18 6.27 -5.52 -2.99
N LYS A 19 6.56 -6.81 -3.20
CA LYS A 19 7.77 -7.51 -2.71
C LYS A 19 7.90 -7.47 -1.17
N THR A 20 6.77 -7.44 -0.47
CA THR A 20 6.74 -7.46 0.98
C THR A 20 7.04 -8.87 1.48
N ARG A 21 8.02 -9.01 2.39
CA ARG A 21 8.35 -10.26 3.09
C ARG A 21 7.94 -10.14 4.56
N GLY A 22 7.61 -11.24 5.22
CA GLY A 22 7.15 -11.24 6.62
C GLY A 22 5.63 -11.08 6.77
N ASP A 23 5.18 -10.53 7.90
CA ASP A 23 3.75 -10.33 8.20
C ASP A 23 3.18 -9.09 7.50
N LEU A 24 2.52 -9.31 6.36
CA LEU A 24 1.85 -8.26 5.59
C LEU A 24 0.68 -7.62 6.35
N THR A 25 0.02 -8.37 7.24
CA THR A 25 -1.14 -7.86 7.98
C THR A 25 -0.70 -6.88 9.05
N ALA A 26 0.42 -7.14 9.72
CA ALA A 26 1.06 -6.20 10.62
C ALA A 26 1.46 -4.92 9.88
N LEU A 27 2.21 -5.03 8.77
CA LEU A 27 2.62 -3.86 7.98
C LEU A 27 1.42 -3.04 7.46
N ARG A 28 0.34 -3.70 7.03
CA ARG A 28 -0.88 -3.00 6.62
C ARG A 28 -1.50 -2.23 7.78
N ARG A 29 -1.54 -2.79 9.00
CA ARG A 29 -2.09 -2.12 10.18
C ARG A 29 -1.27 -0.88 10.55
N ASP A 30 0.05 -0.99 10.52
CA ASP A 30 0.95 0.14 10.80
C ASP A 30 0.81 1.24 9.74
N LEU A 31 0.69 0.86 8.47
CA LEU A 31 0.46 1.84 7.40
C LEU A 31 -0.92 2.49 7.50
N ALA A 32 -1.95 1.75 7.92
CA ALA A 32 -3.31 2.27 8.12
C ALA A 32 -3.44 3.22 9.32
N SER A 33 -2.54 3.14 10.31
CA SER A 33 -2.49 4.13 11.40
C SER A 33 -1.90 5.46 10.94
N TYR A 34 -1.00 5.43 9.95
CA TYR A 34 -0.45 6.63 9.31
C TYR A 34 -1.39 7.22 8.25
N LEU A 35 -1.96 6.38 7.37
CA LEU A 35 -2.94 6.76 6.36
C LEU A 35 -4.37 6.47 6.87
N THR A 36 -4.83 7.29 7.82
CA THR A 36 -6.16 7.13 8.43
C THR A 36 -7.26 7.17 7.38
N ASP A 37 -8.30 6.34 7.58
CA ASP A 37 -9.47 6.23 6.70
C ASP A 37 -9.19 5.82 5.24
N VAL A 38 -7.98 5.34 4.92
CA VAL A 38 -7.66 4.79 3.60
C VAL A 38 -8.03 3.30 3.54
N PRO A 39 -9.03 2.90 2.71
CA PRO A 39 -9.38 1.49 2.58
C PRO A 39 -8.19 0.68 2.06
N SER A 40 -7.84 -0.38 2.80
CA SER A 40 -6.63 -1.17 2.53
C SER A 40 -6.87 -2.66 2.74
N HIS A 41 -6.22 -3.49 1.92
CA HIS A 41 -6.23 -4.95 2.08
C HIS A 41 -4.89 -5.57 1.70
N VAL A 42 -4.64 -6.78 2.21
CA VAL A 42 -3.47 -7.60 1.83
C VAL A 42 -3.87 -8.58 0.72
N LYS A 43 -2.91 -8.90 -0.16
CA LYS A 43 -2.97 -10.05 -1.06
C LYS A 43 -1.79 -10.97 -0.73
N PRO A 44 -1.94 -11.91 0.23
CA PRO A 44 -0.83 -12.68 0.77
C PRO A 44 -0.10 -13.49 -0.31
N ALA A 45 -0.85 -14.17 -1.18
CA ALA A 45 -0.29 -14.97 -2.28
C ALA A 45 0.57 -14.15 -3.26
N ALA A 46 0.28 -12.86 -3.41
CA ALA A 46 1.03 -11.96 -4.29
C ALA A 46 2.13 -11.17 -3.57
N GLY A 47 2.19 -11.25 -2.23
CA GLY A 47 3.09 -10.42 -1.43
C GLY A 47 2.80 -8.92 -1.58
N GLN A 48 1.52 -8.53 -1.57
CA GLN A 48 1.10 -7.13 -1.80
C GLN A 48 0.20 -6.56 -0.70
N ILE A 49 0.33 -5.25 -0.50
CA ILE A 49 -0.65 -4.42 0.20
C ILE A 49 -1.26 -3.47 -0.84
N VAL A 50 -2.58 -3.34 -0.84
CA VAL A 50 -3.33 -2.51 -1.78
C VAL A 50 -4.13 -1.48 -1.01
N LEU A 51 -3.93 -0.20 -1.35
CA LEU A 51 -4.63 0.97 -0.82
C LEU A 51 -5.53 1.54 -1.91
N ARG A 52 -6.72 2.03 -1.55
CA ARG A 52 -7.59 2.76 -2.49
C ARG A 52 -7.13 4.22 -2.63
N GLY A 53 -6.99 4.69 -3.86
CA GLY A 53 -6.50 6.03 -4.18
C GLY A 53 -5.01 6.08 -4.53
N ASP A 54 -4.55 7.27 -4.92
CA ASP A 54 -3.14 7.56 -5.13
C ASP A 54 -2.52 8.10 -3.83
N TRP A 55 -1.68 7.27 -3.22
CA TRP A 55 -0.97 7.49 -1.96
C TRP A 55 0.49 7.08 -2.10
N VAL A 56 1.01 7.04 -3.33
CA VAL A 56 2.35 6.52 -3.61
C VAL A 56 3.42 7.32 -2.87
N ARG A 57 3.28 8.64 -2.86
CA ARG A 57 4.25 9.55 -2.25
C ARG A 57 4.31 9.34 -0.74
N GLU A 58 3.17 9.43 -0.06
CA GLU A 58 3.02 9.28 1.39
C GLU A 58 3.46 7.89 1.83
N THR A 59 3.10 6.85 1.07
CA THR A 59 3.50 5.47 1.38
C THR A 59 5.01 5.31 1.25
N LYS A 60 5.66 5.92 0.25
CA LYS A 60 7.13 5.89 0.10
C LYS A 60 7.83 6.64 1.23
N GLU A 61 7.35 7.84 1.55
CA GLU A 61 7.90 8.67 2.64
C GLU A 61 7.82 7.92 3.98
N TRP A 62 6.68 7.30 4.28
CA TRP A 62 6.51 6.53 5.51
C TRP A 62 7.41 5.28 5.56
N LEU A 63 7.49 4.52 4.47
CA LEU A 63 8.36 3.35 4.39
C LEU A 63 9.83 3.73 4.59
N ALA A 64 10.28 4.82 3.95
CA ALA A 64 11.65 5.33 4.11
C ALA A 64 11.92 5.78 5.56
N ALA A 65 10.96 6.47 6.20
CA ALA A 65 11.07 6.88 7.60
C ALA A 65 11.15 5.70 8.58
N LYS A 66 10.66 4.52 8.20
CA LYS A 66 10.77 3.27 8.98
C LYS A 66 12.01 2.43 8.64
N GLY A 67 12.82 2.84 7.67
CA GLY A 67 14.05 2.15 7.28
C GLY A 67 13.86 0.96 6.31
N PHE A 68 12.77 0.94 5.54
CA PHE A 68 12.54 -0.05 4.48
C PHE A 68 13.17 0.33 3.13
#